data_AF-A0A7C2L7D8-F1
#
_entry.id   AF-A0A7C2L7D8-F1
#
_cell.length_a   1.000
_cell.length_b   1.000
_cell.length_c   1.000
_cell.angle_alpha   90.00
_cell.angle_beta   90.00
_cell.angle_gamma   90.00
#
_symmetry.space_group_name_H-M   'P 1'
#
loop_
_entity.id
_entity.type
_entity.pdbx_description
1 polymer ?
#
loop_
_entity_poly.entity_id
_entity_poly.type
_entity_poly.pdbx_seq_one_letter_code
_entity_poly.pdbx_strand_id
1 'polypeptide(L)' 'KPGLKLKITGGSGKAGEPMLPFLPGGVKRYLLLSQPPGFHPRERGERRRKFVRGNVITEDIVQVNTVIVEGGQEQR' A
#
# COMPACT_ATOMS: atom_id res chain seq x y z
N LYS A 1 -15.85 15.56 -6.93
CA LYS A 1 -15.81 17.02 -6.66
C LYS A 1 -14.45 17.53 -7.13
N PRO A 2 -14.38 18.39 -8.13
CA PRO A 2 -13.13 19.12 -8.45
C PRO A 2 -12.64 19.84 -7.18
N GLY A 3 -11.33 19.84 -6.92
CA GLY A 3 -10.76 20.52 -5.74
C GLY A 3 -10.48 19.63 -4.51
N LEU A 4 -10.70 18.31 -4.59
CA LEU A 4 -10.24 17.38 -3.56
C LEU A 4 -8.74 17.13 -3.69
N LYS A 5 -8.00 17.28 -2.59
CA LYS A 5 -6.63 16.77 -2.49
C LYS A 5 -6.67 15.40 -1.81
N LEU A 6 -6.08 14.41 -2.47
CA LEU A 6 -5.99 13.04 -1.99
C LEU A 6 -4.55 12.70 -1.61
N LYS A 7 -4.38 11.95 -0.53
CA LYS A 7 -3.12 11.31 -0.16
C LYS A 7 -3.23 9.81 -0.40
N ILE A 8 -2.30 9.27 -1.17
CA ILE A 8 -2.18 7.82 -1.40
C ILE A 8 -1.61 7.17 -0.13
N THR A 9 -2.28 6.15 0.39
CA THR A 9 -1.88 5.42 1.61
C THR A 9 -1.39 4.00 1.33
N GLY A 10 -1.60 3.50 0.12
CA GLY A 10 -1.15 2.17 -0.30
C GLY A 10 -2.00 1.65 -1.46
N GLY A 11 -2.01 0.33 -1.61
CA GLY A 11 -2.76 -0.33 -2.66
C GLY A 11 -2.44 -1.82 -2.72
N SER A 12 -3.07 -2.48 -3.69
CA SER A 12 -2.95 -3.92 -3.92
C SER A 12 -2.65 -4.19 -5.40
N GLY A 13 -1.70 -5.08 -5.66
CA GLY A 13 -1.42 -5.58 -7.00
C GLY A 13 -2.36 -6.71 -7.41
N LYS A 14 -2.26 -7.11 -8.69
CA LYS A 14 -3.09 -8.16 -9.29
C LYS A 14 -3.08 -9.52 -8.56
N ALA A 15 -1.97 -9.89 -7.90
CA ALA A 15 -1.88 -11.13 -7.13
C ALA A 15 -2.28 -10.95 -5.65
N GLY A 16 -2.90 -9.81 -5.31
CA GLY A 16 -3.23 -9.43 -3.93
C GLY A 16 -2.02 -8.99 -3.11
N GLU A 17 -0.88 -8.73 -3.77
CA GLU A 17 0.33 -8.32 -3.08
C GLU A 17 0.20 -6.87 -2.57
N PRO A 18 0.54 -6.58 -1.31
CA PRO A 18 0.41 -5.25 -0.74
C PRO A 18 1.55 -4.34 -1.24
N MET A 19 1.22 -3.06 -1.46
CA MET A 19 2.22 -2.01 -1.66
C MET A 19 2.92 -1.67 -0.34
N LEU A 20 4.26 -1.70 -0.33
CA LEU A 20 5.06 -1.27 0.81
C LEU A 20 5.57 0.16 0.59
N PRO A 21 5.29 1.11 1.50
CA PRO A 21 5.65 2.51 1.32
C PRO A 21 7.16 2.77 1.34
N PHE A 22 7.91 1.95 2.09
CA PHE A 22 9.37 2.06 2.23
C PHE A 22 10.16 1.33 1.13
N LEU A 23 9.48 0.62 0.21
CA LEU A 23 10.12 -0.07 -0.89
C LEU A 23 10.08 0.82 -2.14
N PRO A 24 11.21 1.42 -2.57
CA PRO A 24 11.20 2.30 -3.74
C PRO A 24 10.96 1.52 -5.05
N GLY A 25 10.25 2.18 -5.98
CA GLY A 25 10.09 1.74 -7.36
C GLY A 25 8.85 0.87 -7.62
N GLY A 26 8.60 0.57 -8.89
CA GLY A 26 7.47 -0.27 -9.35
C GLY A 26 7.74 -1.77 -9.24
N VAL A 27 8.61 -2.19 -8.32
CA VAL A 27 9.19 -3.53 -8.28
C VAL A 27 8.25 -4.56 -7.65
N LYS A 28 8.36 -5.81 -8.12
CA LYS A 28 7.78 -7.02 -7.50
C LYS A 28 8.89 -7.86 -6.91
N ARG A 29 8.87 -8.14 -5.62
CA ARG A 29 9.88 -9.03 -5.00
C ARG A 29 9.37 -9.70 -3.74
N TYR A 30 10.04 -10.79 -3.36
CA TYR A 30 9.81 -11.44 -2.08
C TYR A 30 10.71 -10.86 -1.00
N LEU A 31 10.13 -10.33 0.08
CA LEU A 31 10.86 -9.78 1.23
C LEU A 31 10.59 -10.58 2.51
N LEU A 32 11.60 -10.70 3.36
CA LEU A 32 11.46 -11.26 4.70
C LEU A 32 10.91 -10.20 5.64
N LEU A 33 9.60 -10.23 5.89
CA LEU A 33 8.91 -9.29 6.75
C LEU A 33 8.79 -9.84 8.17
N SER A 34 8.93 -8.96 9.15
CA SER A 34 8.71 -9.23 10.57
C SER A 34 7.53 -8.45 11.15
N GLN A 35 7.00 -7.47 10.42
CA GLN A 35 6.01 -6.51 10.89
C GLN A 35 5.13 -6.03 9.73
N PRO A 36 3.96 -5.42 10.02
CA PRO A 36 3.14 -4.76 9.02
C PRO A 36 3.86 -3.54 8.41
N PRO A 37 3.47 -3.08 7.21
CA PRO A 37 2.43 -3.62 6.34
C PRO A 37 2.85 -4.91 5.59
N GLY A 38 1.87 -5.73 5.22
CA GLY A 38 2.03 -6.94 4.41
C GLY A 38 2.34 -8.24 5.17
N PHE A 39 2.65 -8.17 6.47
CA PHE A 39 2.73 -9.34 7.33
C PHE A 39 2.35 -8.99 8.77
N HIS A 40 1.41 -9.72 9.35
CA HIS A 40 1.04 -9.61 10.76
C HIS A 40 1.56 -10.87 11.49
N PRO A 41 2.66 -10.79 12.24
CA PRO A 41 3.21 -11.94 12.97
C PRO A 41 2.23 -12.40 14.05
N ARG A 42 2.12 -13.71 14.26
CA ARG A 42 1.29 -14.29 15.34
C ARG A 42 2.11 -14.56 16.59
N GLU A 43 3.40 -14.79 16.43
CA GLU A 43 4.32 -15.13 17.49
C GLU A 43 5.48 -14.13 17.56
N ARG A 44 6.06 -13.99 18.75
CA ARG A 44 7.21 -13.09 18.96
C ARG A 44 8.41 -13.59 18.17
N GLY A 45 8.94 -12.73 17.30
CA GLY A 45 10.09 -13.06 16.46
C GLY A 45 9.75 -13.78 15.15
N GLU A 46 8.46 -14.03 14.87
CA GLU A 46 8.04 -14.62 13.59
C GLU A 46 8.44 -13.69 12.45
N ARG A 47 9.10 -14.26 11.43
CA ARG A 47 9.39 -13.59 10.16
C ARG A 47 8.94 -14.48 9.04
N ARG A 48 8.34 -13.90 7.99
CA ARG A 48 7.92 -14.66 6.82
C ARG A 48 8.30 -13.96 5.53
N ARG A 49 8.75 -14.75 4.57
CA ARG A 49 8.98 -14.27 3.20
C ARG A 49 7.61 -14.05 2.53
N LYS A 50 7.31 -12.81 2.16
CA LYS A 50 6.05 -12.40 1.53
C LYS A 50 6.32 -11.74 0.19
N PHE A 51 5.45 -12.01 -0.77
CA PHE A 51 5.46 -11.33 -2.06
C PHE A 51 4.82 -9.95 -1.91
N VAL A 52 5.54 -8.92 -2.36
CA VAL A 52 5.17 -7.51 -2.12
C VAL A 52 5.51 -6.61 -3.31
N ARG A 53 4.88 -5.43 -3.31
CA ARG A 53 5.09 -4.34 -4.27
C ARG A 53 5.84 -3.17 -3.66
N GLY A 54 6.58 -2.45 -4.50
CA GLY A 54 7.08 -1.14 -4.15
C GLY A 54 6.01 -0.05 -4.13
N ASN A 55 6.46 1.17 -3.83
CA ASN A 55 5.62 2.34 -3.56
C ASN A 55 5.19 3.12 -4.81
N VAL A 56 5.72 2.78 -5.98
CA VAL A 56 5.34 3.43 -7.24
C VAL A 56 4.14 2.70 -7.85
N ILE A 57 3.13 3.46 -8.27
CA ILE A 57 1.96 2.91 -8.94
C ILE A 57 2.32 2.53 -10.37
N THR A 58 2.01 1.29 -10.73
CA THR A 58 2.21 0.71 -12.06
C THR A 58 0.91 0.14 -12.59
N GLU A 59 0.84 -0.22 -13.87
CA GLU A 59 -0.37 -0.77 -14.52
C GLU A 59 -0.88 -2.08 -13.89
N ASP A 60 -0.02 -2.82 -13.19
CA ASP A 60 -0.41 -4.03 -12.48
C ASP A 60 -1.19 -3.80 -11.16
N ILE A 61 -1.31 -2.54 -10.72
CA ILE A 61 -2.02 -2.21 -9.48
C ILE A 61 -3.52 -2.20 -9.75
N VAL A 62 -4.26 -3.00 -8.97
CA VAL A 62 -5.71 -3.16 -9.14
C VAL A 62 -6.52 -2.29 -8.19
N GLN A 63 -5.93 -1.86 -7.07
CA GLN A 63 -6.58 -1.00 -6.08
C GLN A 63 -5.57 0.03 -5.55
N VAL A 64 -6.00 1.28 -5.42
CA VAL A 64 -5.25 2.36 -4.78
C VAL A 64 -6.03 2.87 -3.58
N ASN A 65 -5.40 2.86 -2.41
CA ASN A 65 -5.98 3.39 -1.18
C ASN A 65 -5.67 4.86 -1.07
N THR A 66 -6.68 5.69 -0.82
CA THR A 66 -6.53 7.14 -0.68
C THR A 66 -7.29 7.65 0.53
N VAL A 67 -6.83 8.79 1.06
CA VAL A 67 -7.53 9.57 2.08
C VAL A 67 -7.66 11.01 1.60
N ILE A 68 -8.79 11.65 1.89
CA ILE A 68 -9.00 13.07 1.58
C ILE A 68 -8.22 13.90 2.59
N VAL A 69 -7.32 14.75 2.12
CA VAL A 69 -6.55 15.67 2.98
C VAL A 69 -7.11 17.09 2.95
N GLU A 70 -7.69 17.52 1.83
CA GLU A 70 -8.34 18.83 1.68
C GLU A 70 -9.51 18.74 0.68
N GLY A 71 -10.45 19.70 0.76
CA GLY A 71 -11.60 19.79 -0.17
C GLY A 71 -12.86 19.06 0.30
N GLY A 72 -12.94 18.74 1.60
CA GLY A 72 -14.07 18.04 2.23
C GLY A 72 -15.11 18.94 2.90
N GLN A 73 -15.32 20.17 2.43
CA GLN A 73 -16.45 20.99 2.89
C GLN A 73 -17.40 21.28 1.73
N GLU A 74 -18.53 20.59 1.76
CA GLU A 74 -19.79 21.13 1.28
C GLU A 74 -20.82 20.74 2.33
N GLN A 75 -21.37 21.77 2.97
CA GLN A 75 -22.47 21.71 3.92
C GLN A 75 -23.63 20.90 3.31
N ARG A 76 -24.07 19.85 4.01
CA ARG A 76 -25.47 19.43 4.14
C ARG A 76 -25.58 18.37 5.22
#